data_AF-A0A971LJU0-F1
#
_entry.id   AF-A0A971LJU0-F1
#
_cell.length_a   1.000
_cell.length_b   1.000
_cell.length_c   1.000
_cell.angle_alpha   90.00
_cell.angle_beta   90.00
_cell.angle_gamma   90.00
#
_symmetry.space_group_name_H-M   'P 1'
#
loop_
_entity.id
_entity.type
_entity.pdbx_description
1 polymer ?
#
loop_
_entity_poly.entity_id
_entity_poly.type
_entity_poly.pdbx_seq_one_letter_code
_entity_poly.pdbx_strand_id
1 'polypeptide(L)'
;RHSPQQALQAIDWALAAGFSNLSCDLIYGLPGQTLLDWQQDVSRLVAKGLPHLSLYCLEIYDATPLGQTIAAGRLPLPDEDLAADMYDWARTYLPEQGLEQYEISNFARPGWECRHNLNYWQNGDYIGLGPAACSYFQGARQCNVSSLATYERLVAIGERPVGSSERLDKLGTAAETVILSLRLNAGVDAEAFARRFGCTLEDIFGAEIRELMRKGWLERTQEGYRLPWHMRPLANAVFTYFLRDSNT
;
A
#
# COMPACT_ATOMS: atom_id res chain seq x y z
N ARG A 1 19.79 15.00 -3.70
CA ARG A 1 18.88 15.78 -2.81
C ARG A 1 18.14 16.79 -3.68
N HIS A 2 16.87 17.03 -3.43
CA HIS A 2 16.07 18.08 -4.09
C HIS A 2 15.48 19.02 -3.03
N SER A 3 15.08 20.23 -3.43
CA SER A 3 14.32 21.16 -2.57
C SER A 3 12.81 21.05 -2.83
N PRO A 4 11.95 21.54 -1.90
CA PRO A 4 10.51 21.60 -2.13
C PRO A 4 10.12 22.34 -3.42
N GLN A 5 10.84 23.42 -3.76
CA GLN A 5 10.62 24.19 -4.98
C GLN A 5 10.93 23.36 -6.24
N GLN A 6 11.98 22.53 -6.20
CA GLN A 6 12.30 21.65 -7.32
C GLN A 6 11.23 20.58 -7.53
N ALA A 7 10.65 20.03 -6.45
CA ALA A 7 9.54 19.08 -6.55
C ALA A 7 8.30 19.72 -7.18
N LEU A 8 7.90 20.91 -6.70
CA LEU A 8 6.76 21.65 -7.27
C LEU A 8 7.00 22.04 -8.73
N GLN A 9 8.22 22.44 -9.07
CA GLN A 9 8.59 22.78 -10.45
C GLN A 9 8.52 21.57 -11.38
N ALA A 10 8.89 20.38 -10.91
CA ALA A 10 8.78 19.15 -11.68
C ALA A 10 7.32 18.80 -12.01
N ILE A 11 6.40 19.03 -11.06
CA ILE A 11 4.96 18.90 -11.29
C ILE A 11 4.50 19.87 -12.38
N ASP A 12 4.92 21.14 -12.30
CA ASP A 12 4.56 22.15 -13.30
C ASP A 12 5.07 21.78 -14.70
N TRP A 13 6.28 21.23 -14.80
CA TRP A 13 6.81 20.74 -16.08
C TRP A 13 6.02 19.56 -16.64
N ALA A 14 5.62 18.60 -15.80
CA ALA A 14 4.81 17.47 -16.25
C ALA A 14 3.43 17.92 -16.76
N LEU A 15 2.78 18.83 -16.03
CA LEU A 15 1.50 19.42 -16.46
C LEU A 15 1.66 20.19 -17.79
N ALA A 16 2.71 21.02 -17.91
CA ALA A 16 3.00 21.77 -19.13
C ALA A 16 3.32 20.86 -20.34
N ALA A 17 3.88 19.68 -20.09
CA ALA A 17 4.12 18.66 -21.11
C ALA A 17 2.86 17.88 -21.52
N GLY A 18 1.71 18.13 -20.89
CA GLY A 18 0.42 17.51 -21.21
C GLY A 18 0.10 16.25 -20.41
N PHE A 19 0.86 15.91 -19.37
CA PHE A 19 0.48 14.83 -18.47
C PHE A 19 -0.70 15.24 -17.61
N SER A 20 -1.82 14.52 -17.74
CA SER A 20 -3.03 14.75 -16.94
C SER A 20 -3.20 13.76 -15.79
N ASN A 21 -2.55 12.59 -15.86
CA ASN A 21 -2.57 11.55 -14.81
C ASN A 21 -1.24 11.58 -14.05
N LEU A 22 -1.21 12.30 -12.93
CA LEU A 22 -0.02 12.47 -12.11
C LEU A 22 -0.36 12.13 -10.66
N SER A 23 0.55 11.41 -10.01
CA SER A 23 0.57 11.23 -8.56
C SER A 23 1.76 11.95 -7.96
N CYS A 24 1.62 12.39 -6.72
CA CYS A 24 2.73 12.80 -5.88
C CYS A 24 2.70 12.00 -4.57
N ASP A 25 3.88 11.53 -4.18
CA ASP A 25 4.05 10.71 -2.99
C ASP A 25 4.60 11.56 -1.85
N LEU A 26 3.96 11.45 -0.70
CA LEU A 26 4.30 12.12 0.54
C LEU A 26 4.59 11.09 1.61
N ILE A 27 5.55 11.40 2.49
CA ILE A 27 5.80 10.64 3.71
C ILE A 27 5.47 11.54 4.90
N TYR A 28 4.63 11.06 5.81
CA TYR A 28 4.29 11.72 7.07
C TYR A 28 4.86 10.99 8.28
N GLY A 29 4.80 11.61 9.46
CA GLY A 29 5.43 11.08 10.67
C GLY A 29 6.95 11.18 10.65
N LEU A 30 7.52 12.16 9.94
CA LEU A 30 8.97 12.36 9.91
C LEU A 30 9.47 12.92 11.27
N PRO A 31 10.71 12.60 11.70
CA PRO A 31 11.30 13.18 12.90
C PRO A 31 11.27 14.72 12.89
N GLY A 32 10.58 15.32 13.86
CA GLY A 32 10.46 16.78 13.98
C GLY A 32 9.41 17.44 13.06
N GLN A 33 8.67 16.67 12.26
CA GLN A 33 7.57 17.19 11.44
C GLN A 33 6.39 17.56 12.33
N THR A 34 5.83 18.76 12.13
CA THR A 34 4.63 19.18 12.83
C THR A 34 3.38 18.92 12.00
N LEU A 35 2.22 18.85 12.66
CA LEU A 35 0.92 18.78 11.95
C LEU A 35 0.75 19.95 10.98
N LEU A 36 1.22 21.15 11.34
CA LEU A 36 1.15 22.33 10.48
C LEU A 36 1.99 22.15 9.20
N ASP A 37 3.20 21.60 9.31
CA ASP A 37 4.05 21.32 8.14
C ASP A 37 3.35 20.34 7.20
N TRP A 38 2.78 19.27 7.76
CA TRP A 38 1.99 18.29 7.02
C TRP A 38 0.82 18.91 6.27
N GLN A 39 0.01 19.72 6.97
CA GLN A 39 -1.14 20.41 6.39
C GLN A 39 -0.74 21.32 5.24
N GLN A 40 0.38 22.05 5.39
CA GLN A 40 0.90 22.93 4.35
C GLN A 40 1.35 22.16 3.10
N ASP A 41 2.09 21.05 3.28
CA ASP A 41 2.61 20.27 2.16
C ASP A 41 1.49 19.59 1.36
N VAL A 42 0.52 18.98 2.04
CA VAL A 42 -0.66 18.39 1.40
C VAL A 42 -1.47 19.47 0.66
N SER A 43 -1.74 20.60 1.31
CA SER A 43 -2.52 21.69 0.71
C SER A 43 -1.85 22.29 -0.54
N ARG A 44 -0.51 22.40 -0.54
CA ARG A 44 0.24 22.86 -1.72
C ARG A 44 0.10 21.92 -2.91
N LEU A 45 0.10 20.61 -2.69
CA LEU A 45 -0.08 19.63 -3.76
C LEU A 45 -1.53 19.58 -4.27
N VAL A 46 -2.51 19.70 -3.37
CA VAL A 46 -3.92 19.86 -3.76
C VAL A 46 -4.11 21.10 -4.64
N ALA A 47 -3.48 22.22 -4.30
CA ALA A 47 -3.54 23.46 -5.09
C ALA A 47 -2.94 23.33 -6.50
N LYS A 48 -2.10 22.30 -6.76
CA LYS A 48 -1.63 21.96 -8.11
C LYS A 48 -2.67 21.21 -8.94
N GLY A 49 -3.80 20.82 -8.36
CA GLY A 49 -4.90 20.15 -9.06
C GLY A 49 -4.59 18.70 -9.44
N LEU A 50 -3.68 18.03 -8.73
CA LEU A 50 -3.32 16.64 -9.02
C LEU A 50 -4.54 15.71 -8.85
N PRO A 51 -4.71 14.70 -9.72
CA PRO A 51 -5.81 13.76 -9.61
C PRO A 51 -5.55 12.64 -8.58
N HIS A 52 -4.31 12.48 -8.10
CA HIS A 52 -3.92 11.38 -7.23
C HIS A 52 -2.82 11.81 -6.24
N LEU A 53 -2.89 11.30 -5.01
CA LEU A 53 -1.85 11.47 -3.97
C LEU A 53 -1.64 10.14 -3.24
N SER A 54 -0.38 9.84 -2.94
CA SER A 54 0.03 8.69 -2.11
C SER A 54 0.62 9.20 -0.80
N LEU A 55 0.07 8.80 0.33
CA LEU A 55 0.48 9.22 1.67
C LEU A 55 0.98 8.00 2.46
N TYR A 56 2.27 7.97 2.74
CA TYR A 56 2.91 6.87 3.46
C TYR A 56 3.30 7.30 4.87
N CYS A 57 2.91 6.50 5.87
CA CYS A 57 3.48 6.64 7.20
C CYS A 57 4.96 6.26 7.15
N LEU A 58 5.83 7.04 7.78
CA LEU A 58 7.23 6.68 7.89
C LEU A 58 7.38 5.38 8.70
N GLU A 59 7.95 4.36 8.07
CA GLU A 59 8.41 3.15 8.73
C GLU A 59 9.93 3.20 8.92
N ILE A 60 10.40 2.87 10.12
CA ILE A 60 11.83 2.84 10.45
C ILE A 60 12.33 1.41 10.36
N TYR A 61 13.39 1.23 9.56
CA TYR A 61 14.12 -0.02 9.44
C TYR A 61 15.54 0.15 9.97
N ASP A 62 15.97 -0.70 10.90
CA ASP A 62 17.26 -0.59 11.61
C ASP A 62 18.48 -0.51 10.68
N ALA A 63 18.43 -1.23 9.56
CA ALA A 63 19.52 -1.28 8.59
C ALA A 63 19.65 0.01 7.74
N THR A 64 18.68 0.92 7.80
CA THR A 64 18.68 2.16 7.00
C THR A 64 19.51 3.27 7.66
N PRO A 65 20.03 4.23 6.89
CA PRO A 65 20.71 5.40 7.46
C PRO A 65 19.86 6.17 8.47
N LEU A 66 18.54 6.23 8.26
CA LEU A 66 17.61 6.88 9.20
C LEU A 66 17.51 6.10 10.51
N GLY A 67 17.29 4.78 10.44
CA GLY A 67 17.25 3.90 11.61
C GLY A 67 18.53 3.99 12.45
N GLN A 68 19.69 3.95 11.80
CA GLN A 68 20.99 4.11 12.49
C GLN A 68 21.16 5.49 13.14
N THR A 69 20.64 6.55 12.52
CA THR A 69 20.73 7.92 13.05
C THR A 69 19.87 8.10 14.31
N ILE A 70 18.66 7.53 14.29
CA ILE A 70 17.72 7.53 15.42
C ILE A 70 18.27 6.65 16.55
N ALA A 71 18.76 5.43 16.24
CA ALA A 71 19.37 4.55 17.22
C ALA A 71 20.60 5.18 17.90
N ALA A 72 21.32 6.04 17.19
CA ALA A 72 22.44 6.82 17.74
C ALA A 72 22.00 8.08 18.52
N GLY A 73 20.70 8.30 18.72
CA GLY A 73 20.14 9.45 19.47
C GLY A 73 20.31 10.81 18.79
N ARG A 74 20.61 10.84 17.48
CA ARG A 74 20.84 12.10 16.74
C ARG A 74 19.57 12.70 16.15
N LEU A 75 18.51 11.90 16.06
CA LEU A 75 17.17 12.32 15.68
C LEU A 75 16.18 11.70 16.67
N PRO A 76 15.06 12.40 16.97
CA PRO A 76 14.02 11.82 17.80
C PRO A 76 13.33 10.66 17.07
N LEU A 77 12.73 9.77 17.85
CA LEU A 77 11.76 8.82 17.31
C LEU A 77 10.55 9.60 16.77
N PRO A 78 9.94 9.15 15.66
CA PRO A 78 8.60 9.59 15.25
C PRO A 78 7.61 9.44 16.39
N ASP A 79 6.67 10.38 16.44
CA ASP A 79 5.54 10.35 17.34
C ASP A 79 4.37 9.66 16.63
N GLU A 80 3.97 8.48 17.11
CA GLU A 80 2.92 7.66 16.51
C GLU A 80 1.54 8.34 16.63
N ASP A 81 1.28 9.04 17.74
CA ASP A 81 0.01 9.75 17.95
C ASP A 81 -0.09 10.93 16.99
N LEU A 82 1.01 11.68 16.81
CA LEU A 82 1.06 12.76 15.84
C LEU A 82 0.93 12.24 14.39
N ALA A 83 1.51 11.10 14.07
CA ALA A 83 1.35 10.48 12.75
C ALA A 83 -0.12 10.05 12.51
N ALA A 84 -0.81 9.56 13.54
CA ALA A 84 -2.23 9.27 13.49
C ALA A 84 -3.06 10.54 13.23
N ASP A 85 -2.77 11.64 13.95
CA ASP A 85 -3.42 12.94 13.73
C ASP A 85 -3.21 13.46 12.29
N MET A 86 -2.00 13.31 11.75
CA MET A 86 -1.68 13.67 10.36
C MET A 86 -2.52 12.87 9.35
N TYR A 87 -2.62 11.55 9.58
CA TYR A 87 -3.39 10.66 8.71
C TYR A 87 -4.89 10.95 8.78
N ASP A 88 -5.45 11.12 9.97
CA ASP A 88 -6.88 11.40 10.16
C ASP A 88 -7.28 12.78 9.64
N TRP A 89 -6.40 13.79 9.79
CA TRP A 89 -6.60 15.07 9.14
C TRP A 89 -6.65 14.95 7.62
N ALA A 90 -5.68 14.27 7.00
CA ALA A 90 -5.62 14.13 5.54
C ALA A 90 -6.84 13.38 4.99
N ARG A 91 -7.28 12.34 5.71
CA ARG A 91 -8.46 11.55 5.40
C ARG A 91 -9.79 12.31 5.48
N THR A 92 -9.82 13.39 6.26
CA THR A 92 -10.98 14.29 6.34
C THR A 92 -10.88 15.37 5.26
N TYR A 93 -9.70 15.98 5.13
CA TYR A 93 -9.45 17.10 4.23
C TYR A 93 -9.52 16.70 2.74
N LEU A 94 -8.88 15.61 2.33
CA LEU A 94 -8.76 15.25 0.91
C LEU A 94 -10.11 14.96 0.22
N PRO A 95 -11.07 14.24 0.85
CA PRO A 95 -12.41 14.10 0.28
C PRO A 95 -13.13 15.43 0.06
N GLU A 96 -12.95 16.42 0.94
CA GLU A 96 -13.50 17.78 0.74
C GLU A 96 -12.91 18.48 -0.49
N GLN A 97 -11.73 18.05 -0.93
CA GLN A 97 -11.07 18.51 -2.15
C GLN A 97 -11.36 17.63 -3.39
N GLY A 98 -12.23 16.62 -3.24
CA GLY A 98 -12.62 15.69 -4.29
C GLY A 98 -11.63 14.53 -4.52
N LEU A 99 -10.73 14.28 -3.58
CA LEU A 99 -9.79 13.15 -3.59
C LEU A 99 -10.27 12.11 -2.58
N GLU A 100 -10.90 11.06 -3.07
CA GLU A 100 -11.42 9.96 -2.26
C GLU A 100 -10.31 8.99 -1.91
N GLN A 101 -10.27 8.54 -0.66
CA GLN A 101 -9.43 7.40 -0.29
C GLN A 101 -10.02 6.16 -0.98
N TYR A 102 -9.21 5.39 -1.70
CA TYR A 102 -9.65 4.12 -2.29
C TYR A 102 -8.93 2.91 -1.68
N GLU A 103 -7.76 3.13 -1.08
CA GLU A 103 -7.03 2.16 -0.26
C GLU A 103 -6.20 2.87 0.82
N ILE A 104 -5.57 2.14 1.73
CA ILE A 104 -4.95 2.67 2.97
C ILE A 104 -4.09 3.94 2.76
N SER A 105 -3.24 3.97 1.74
CA SER A 105 -2.27 5.06 1.53
C SER A 105 -2.66 6.03 0.42
N ASN A 106 -3.59 5.69 -0.48
CA ASN A 106 -3.78 6.38 -1.74
C ASN A 106 -5.17 7.01 -1.86
N PHE A 107 -5.16 8.21 -2.41
CA PHE A 107 -6.30 9.08 -2.62
C PHE A 107 -6.35 9.48 -4.08
N ALA A 108 -7.53 9.45 -4.67
CA ALA A 108 -7.71 9.77 -6.07
C ALA A 108 -9.04 10.46 -6.32
N ARG A 109 -9.10 11.27 -7.38
CA ARG A 109 -10.38 11.66 -7.96
C ARG A 109 -11.06 10.39 -8.49
N PRO A 110 -12.39 10.28 -8.40
CA PRO A 110 -13.10 9.14 -8.98
C PRO A 110 -12.70 8.88 -10.44
N GLY A 111 -12.28 7.65 -10.74
CA GLY A 111 -11.80 7.24 -12.07
C GLY A 111 -10.31 7.47 -12.33
N TRP A 112 -9.55 7.99 -11.36
CA TRP A 112 -8.10 8.20 -11.43
C TRP A 112 -7.31 7.28 -10.49
N GLU A 113 -7.96 6.24 -9.96
CA GLU A 113 -7.32 5.26 -9.09
C GLU A 113 -6.18 4.54 -9.83
N CYS A 114 -5.07 4.28 -9.12
CA CYS A 114 -3.96 3.57 -9.71
C CYS A 114 -4.34 2.13 -10.06
N ARG A 115 -4.44 1.84 -11.36
CA ARG A 115 -4.76 0.49 -11.89
C ARG A 115 -3.81 -0.59 -11.39
N HIS A 116 -2.52 -0.28 -11.25
CA HIS A 116 -1.54 -1.23 -10.72
C HIS A 116 -1.80 -1.54 -9.25
N ASN A 117 -2.04 -0.52 -8.41
CA ASN A 117 -2.36 -0.71 -7.00
C ASN A 117 -3.65 -1.53 -6.85
N LEU A 118 -4.70 -1.21 -7.60
CA LEU A 118 -5.95 -1.98 -7.60
C LEU A 118 -5.73 -3.45 -7.97
N ASN A 119 -5.00 -3.72 -9.06
CA ASN A 119 -4.66 -5.09 -9.45
C ASN A 119 -3.87 -5.82 -8.37
N TYR A 120 -2.87 -5.15 -7.78
CA TYR A 120 -2.04 -5.71 -6.72
C TYR A 120 -2.88 -6.05 -5.47
N TRP A 121 -3.74 -5.15 -5.03
CA TRP A 121 -4.63 -5.37 -3.87
C TRP A 121 -5.74 -6.39 -4.13
N GLN A 122 -6.17 -6.55 -5.38
CA GLN A 122 -7.09 -7.63 -5.80
C GLN A 122 -6.37 -8.98 -5.98
N ASN A 123 -5.09 -9.05 -5.63
CA ASN A 123 -4.22 -10.21 -5.80
C ASN A 123 -4.23 -10.74 -7.25
N GLY A 124 -4.18 -9.80 -8.20
CA GLY A 124 -4.13 -10.05 -9.63
C GLY A 124 -2.70 -10.24 -10.15
N ASP A 125 -2.60 -10.77 -11.36
CA ASP A 125 -1.31 -11.07 -11.99
C ASP A 125 -0.58 -9.78 -12.42
N TYR A 126 0.74 -9.75 -12.27
CA TYR A 126 1.63 -8.70 -12.76
C TYR A 126 3.04 -9.23 -13.02
N ILE A 127 3.75 -8.58 -13.94
CA ILE A 127 5.13 -8.92 -14.30
C ILE A 127 6.05 -7.77 -13.92
N GLY A 128 7.05 -8.07 -13.10
CA GLY A 128 8.14 -7.16 -12.75
C GLY A 128 9.35 -7.38 -13.65
N LEU A 129 9.87 -6.27 -14.19
CA LEU A 129 11.05 -6.26 -15.06
C LEU A 129 12.14 -5.42 -14.41
N GLY A 130 13.39 -5.85 -14.55
CA GLY A 130 14.55 -5.19 -13.95
C GLY A 130 15.10 -5.90 -12.70
N PRO A 131 16.28 -5.48 -12.23
CA PRO A 131 16.88 -6.03 -11.02
C PRO A 131 15.95 -5.88 -9.81
N ALA A 132 15.91 -6.89 -8.95
CA ALA A 132 15.05 -6.98 -7.76
C ALA A 132 13.53 -6.90 -8.02
N ALA A 133 13.07 -6.74 -9.27
CA ALA A 133 11.65 -6.67 -9.56
C ALA A 133 10.96 -8.01 -9.27
N CYS A 134 9.81 -7.95 -8.61
CA CYS A 134 9.00 -9.13 -8.33
C CYS A 134 7.82 -9.21 -9.30
N SER A 135 7.37 -10.42 -9.58
CA SER A 135 6.19 -10.76 -10.36
C SER A 135 5.29 -11.65 -9.51
N TYR A 136 3.98 -11.53 -9.69
CA TYR A 136 3.03 -12.54 -9.28
C TYR A 136 2.26 -12.97 -10.52
N PHE A 137 2.48 -14.19 -10.98
CA PHE A 137 1.88 -14.66 -12.24
C PHE A 137 1.50 -16.12 -12.13
N GLN A 138 0.25 -16.44 -12.43
CA GLN A 138 -0.27 -17.82 -12.38
C GLN A 138 0.07 -18.54 -11.06
N GLY A 139 -0.10 -17.82 -9.94
CA GLY A 139 0.13 -18.33 -8.59
C GLY A 139 1.60 -18.54 -8.20
N ALA A 140 2.56 -18.00 -8.96
CA ALA A 140 3.97 -17.95 -8.56
C ALA A 140 4.40 -16.51 -8.28
N ARG A 141 4.97 -16.28 -7.09
CA ARG A 141 5.71 -15.06 -6.78
C ARG A 141 7.18 -15.28 -7.13
N GLN A 142 7.73 -14.48 -8.04
CA GLN A 142 9.12 -14.59 -8.48
C GLN A 142 9.80 -13.24 -8.42
N CYS A 143 10.98 -13.16 -7.80
CA CYS A 143 11.77 -11.94 -7.79
C CYS A 143 13.05 -12.12 -8.58
N ASN A 144 13.39 -11.14 -9.40
CA ASN A 144 14.64 -11.13 -10.15
C ASN A 144 15.84 -10.96 -9.20
N VAL A 145 17.01 -11.41 -9.61
CA VAL A 145 18.26 -11.14 -8.89
C VAL A 145 18.43 -9.63 -8.67
N SER A 146 18.86 -9.25 -7.45
CA SER A 146 19.03 -7.84 -7.07
C SER A 146 20.32 -7.22 -7.62
N SER A 147 21.34 -8.04 -7.88
CA SER A 147 22.60 -7.60 -8.49
C SER A 147 22.37 -7.19 -9.95
N LEU A 148 22.60 -5.91 -10.26
CA LEU A 148 22.52 -5.39 -11.62
C LEU A 148 23.45 -6.16 -12.56
N ALA A 149 24.70 -6.41 -12.16
CA ALA A 149 25.67 -7.15 -12.98
C ALA A 149 25.21 -8.59 -13.27
N THR A 150 24.62 -9.27 -12.29
CA THR A 150 24.09 -10.63 -12.48
C THR A 150 22.86 -10.60 -13.39
N TYR A 151 21.97 -9.62 -13.19
CA TYR A 151 20.78 -9.42 -14.01
C TYR A 151 21.15 -9.22 -15.48
N GLU A 152 22.06 -8.27 -15.76
CA GLU A 152 22.54 -7.97 -17.11
C GLU A 152 23.17 -9.19 -17.79
N ARG A 153 24.02 -9.93 -17.06
CA ARG A 153 24.66 -11.16 -17.57
C ARG A 153 23.62 -12.20 -17.98
N LEU A 154 22.63 -12.48 -17.13
CA LEU A 154 21.59 -13.49 -17.38
C LEU A 154 20.73 -13.10 -18.59
N VAL A 155 20.29 -11.83 -18.63
CA VAL A 155 19.51 -11.32 -19.76
C VAL A 155 20.29 -11.36 -21.07
N ALA A 156 21.58 -11.00 -21.05
CA ALA A 156 22.43 -10.99 -22.24
C ALA A 156 22.61 -12.38 -22.89
N ILE A 157 22.54 -13.46 -22.11
CA ILE A 157 22.62 -14.84 -22.61
C ILE A 157 21.26 -15.48 -22.85
N GLY A 158 20.16 -14.72 -22.73
CA GLY A 158 18.79 -15.22 -22.94
C GLY A 158 18.23 -16.06 -21.79
N GLU A 159 18.85 -16.02 -20.61
CA GLU A 159 18.37 -16.71 -19.41
C GLU A 159 17.44 -15.81 -18.58
N ARG A 160 16.47 -16.44 -17.88
CA ARG A 160 15.58 -15.70 -16.98
C ARG A 160 16.34 -15.32 -15.70
N PRO A 161 16.35 -14.03 -15.29
CA PRO A 161 17.12 -13.56 -14.15
C PRO A 161 16.45 -13.84 -12.79
N VAL A 162 15.88 -15.04 -12.58
CA VAL A 162 15.12 -15.39 -11.37
C VAL A 162 16.07 -15.58 -10.18
N GLY A 163 15.88 -14.78 -9.13
CA GLY A 163 16.63 -14.88 -7.87
C GLY A 163 15.89 -15.70 -6.80
N SER A 164 14.56 -15.59 -6.73
CA SER A 164 13.73 -16.39 -5.83
C SER A 164 12.37 -16.70 -6.49
N SER A 165 11.75 -17.79 -6.04
CA SER A 165 10.43 -18.22 -6.51
C SER A 165 9.68 -18.93 -5.38
N GLU A 166 8.40 -18.58 -5.20
CA GLU A 166 7.51 -19.16 -4.21
C GLU A 166 6.14 -19.45 -4.85
N ARG A 167 5.48 -20.51 -4.39
CA ARG A 167 4.08 -20.80 -4.67
C ARG A 167 3.38 -21.14 -3.35
N LEU A 168 2.38 -20.36 -2.99
CA LEU A 168 1.56 -20.64 -1.81
C LEU A 168 0.58 -21.79 -2.11
N ASP A 169 0.19 -22.51 -1.07
CA ASP A 169 -0.92 -23.45 -1.18
C ASP A 169 -2.26 -22.71 -1.36
N LYS A 170 -3.35 -23.45 -1.58
CA LYS A 170 -4.68 -22.87 -1.80
C LYS A 170 -5.12 -21.99 -0.64
N LEU A 171 -4.83 -22.39 0.60
CA LEU A 171 -5.24 -21.67 1.80
C LEU A 171 -4.39 -20.42 2.02
N GLY A 172 -3.07 -20.49 1.80
CA GLY A 172 -2.17 -19.35 1.84
C GLY A 172 -2.53 -18.31 0.78
N THR A 173 -2.87 -18.74 -0.43
CA THR A 173 -3.36 -17.84 -1.49
C THR A 173 -4.70 -17.19 -1.11
N ALA A 174 -5.59 -17.93 -0.45
CA ALA A 174 -6.86 -17.41 0.05
C ALA A 174 -6.64 -16.35 1.14
N ALA A 175 -5.77 -16.63 2.11
CA ALA A 175 -5.39 -15.70 3.19
C ALA A 175 -4.77 -14.42 2.63
N GLU A 176 -3.82 -14.56 1.71
CA GLU A 176 -3.19 -13.43 1.01
C GLU A 176 -4.20 -12.59 0.24
N THR A 177 -5.17 -13.23 -0.43
CA THR A 177 -6.24 -12.51 -1.15
C THR A 177 -7.09 -11.67 -0.20
N VAL A 178 -7.43 -12.21 0.99
CA VAL A 178 -8.16 -11.46 2.03
C VAL A 178 -7.34 -10.29 2.55
N ILE A 179 -6.08 -10.53 2.93
CA ILE A 179 -5.18 -9.50 3.47
C ILE A 179 -4.99 -8.35 2.48
N LEU A 180 -4.71 -8.66 1.22
CA LEU A 180 -4.50 -7.65 0.17
C LEU A 180 -5.80 -6.90 -0.13
N SER A 181 -6.95 -7.59 -0.21
CA SER A 181 -8.23 -6.97 -0.52
C SER A 181 -8.72 -6.05 0.61
N LEU A 182 -8.43 -6.38 1.88
CA LEU A 182 -8.77 -5.52 3.03
C LEU A 182 -7.99 -4.21 3.07
N ARG A 183 -6.93 -4.05 2.25
CA ARG A 183 -6.29 -2.73 2.05
C ARG A 183 -7.15 -1.78 1.24
N LEU A 184 -8.06 -2.30 0.40
CA LEU A 184 -9.02 -1.51 -0.34
C LEU A 184 -10.15 -1.07 0.59
N ASN A 185 -10.67 0.14 0.35
CA ASN A 185 -11.87 0.62 1.05
C ASN A 185 -13.13 -0.18 0.69
N ALA A 186 -13.14 -0.80 -0.50
CA ALA A 186 -14.16 -1.75 -0.90
C ALA A 186 -14.10 -3.05 -0.08
N GLY A 187 -12.90 -3.42 0.39
CA GLY A 187 -12.65 -4.66 1.09
C GLY A 187 -12.66 -5.89 0.19
N VAL A 188 -13.02 -7.03 0.76
CA VAL A 188 -13.11 -8.33 0.09
C VAL A 188 -14.51 -8.53 -0.49
N ASP A 189 -14.59 -8.77 -1.79
CA ASP A 189 -15.80 -9.22 -2.49
C ASP A 189 -15.97 -10.74 -2.27
N ALA A 190 -17.06 -11.13 -1.63
CA ALA A 190 -17.34 -12.51 -1.25
C ALA A 190 -17.65 -13.40 -2.48
N GLU A 191 -18.30 -12.85 -3.52
CA GLU A 191 -18.59 -13.61 -4.73
C GLU A 191 -17.33 -13.81 -5.58
N ALA A 192 -16.50 -12.78 -5.73
CA ALA A 192 -15.23 -12.87 -6.43
C ALA A 192 -14.30 -13.88 -5.74
N PHE A 193 -14.26 -13.85 -4.40
CA PHE A 193 -13.56 -14.85 -3.61
C PHE A 193 -14.10 -16.26 -3.87
N ALA A 194 -15.42 -16.45 -3.80
CA ALA A 194 -16.04 -17.75 -4.04
C ALA A 194 -15.79 -18.28 -5.46
N ARG A 195 -15.85 -17.42 -6.48
CA ARG A 195 -15.49 -17.77 -7.87
C ARG A 195 -14.03 -18.20 -7.99
N ARG A 196 -13.11 -17.54 -7.27
CA ARG A 196 -11.67 -17.83 -7.32
C ARG A 196 -11.30 -19.14 -6.62
N PHE A 197 -11.90 -19.42 -5.46
CA PHE A 197 -11.51 -20.55 -4.61
C PHE A 197 -12.48 -21.72 -4.60
N GLY A 198 -13.69 -21.57 -5.12
CA GLY A 198 -14.74 -22.59 -5.13
C GLY A 198 -15.39 -22.85 -3.76
N CYS A 199 -15.17 -21.96 -2.79
CA CYS A 199 -15.78 -21.98 -1.46
C CYS A 199 -15.87 -20.55 -0.92
N THR A 200 -16.74 -20.31 0.07
CA THR A 200 -16.98 -18.98 0.62
C THR A 200 -15.85 -18.52 1.55
N LEU A 201 -15.82 -17.22 1.86
CA LEU A 201 -14.91 -16.67 2.89
C LEU A 201 -15.20 -17.33 4.25
N GLU A 202 -16.47 -17.51 4.58
CA GLU A 202 -16.93 -18.08 5.84
C GLU A 202 -16.59 -19.56 5.99
N ASP A 203 -16.48 -20.31 4.88
CA ASP A 203 -16.02 -21.71 4.90
C ASP A 203 -14.56 -21.83 5.34
N ILE A 204 -13.72 -20.84 5.00
CA ILE A 204 -12.29 -20.86 5.29
C ILE A 204 -11.96 -20.08 6.57
N PHE A 205 -12.49 -18.87 6.71
CA PHE A 205 -12.10 -17.88 7.74
C PHE A 205 -13.27 -17.48 8.65
N GLY A 206 -14.28 -18.33 8.79
CA GLY A 206 -15.50 -17.99 9.51
C GLY A 206 -15.28 -17.66 10.99
N ALA A 207 -14.27 -18.27 11.64
CA ALA A 207 -13.97 -18.00 13.05
C ALA A 207 -13.36 -16.61 13.23
N GLU A 208 -12.36 -16.30 12.41
CA GLU A 208 -11.63 -15.04 12.35
C GLU A 208 -12.59 -13.89 12.02
N ILE A 209 -13.44 -14.06 11.00
CA ILE A 209 -14.44 -13.08 10.60
C ILE A 209 -15.42 -12.80 11.75
N ARG A 210 -15.96 -13.84 12.41
CA ARG A 210 -16.88 -13.66 13.54
C ARG A 210 -16.21 -12.93 14.70
N GLU A 211 -14.96 -13.25 15.01
CA GLU A 211 -14.22 -12.56 16.07
C GLU A 211 -14.01 -11.09 15.72
N LEU A 212 -13.51 -10.81 14.53
CA LEU A 212 -13.24 -9.45 14.06
C LEU A 212 -14.52 -8.60 14.01
N MET A 213 -15.64 -9.17 13.54
CA MET A 213 -16.94 -8.50 13.58
C MET A 213 -17.39 -8.19 15.03
N ARG A 214 -17.22 -9.14 15.96
CA ARG A 214 -17.54 -8.93 17.37
C ARG A 214 -16.70 -7.82 18.00
N LYS A 215 -15.44 -7.67 17.58
CA LYS A 215 -14.56 -6.58 18.00
C LYS A 215 -14.89 -5.23 17.34
N GLY A 216 -15.74 -5.22 16.31
CA GLY A 216 -15.95 -4.05 15.46
C GLY A 216 -14.76 -3.75 14.54
N TRP A 217 -13.89 -4.75 14.33
CA TRP A 217 -12.66 -4.61 13.53
C TRP A 217 -12.87 -4.90 12.05
N LEU A 218 -14.00 -5.52 11.72
CA LEU A 218 -14.48 -5.84 10.38
C LEU A 218 -15.97 -5.56 10.30
N GLU A 219 -16.44 -5.02 9.19
CA GLU A 219 -17.88 -4.82 8.93
C GLU A 219 -18.33 -5.57 7.68
N ARG A 220 -19.59 -6.03 7.71
CA ARG A 220 -20.26 -6.65 6.57
C ARG A 220 -20.75 -5.56 5.63
N THR A 221 -20.50 -5.71 4.34
CA THR A 221 -21.06 -4.88 3.27
C THR A 221 -22.10 -5.67 2.48
N GLN A 222 -22.71 -5.06 1.46
CA GLN A 222 -23.58 -5.78 0.52
C GLN A 222 -22.81 -6.84 -0.28
N GLU A 223 -21.53 -6.60 -0.57
CA GLU A 223 -20.69 -7.41 -1.46
C GLU A 223 -19.74 -8.36 -0.69
N GLY A 224 -19.49 -8.11 0.59
CA GLY A 224 -18.59 -8.93 1.39
C GLY A 224 -18.19 -8.27 2.70
N TYR A 225 -16.90 -8.00 2.89
CA TYR A 225 -16.33 -7.53 4.16
C TYR A 225 -15.28 -6.47 3.97
N ARG A 226 -15.25 -5.44 4.82
CA ARG A 226 -14.21 -4.41 4.78
C ARG A 226 -13.79 -3.94 6.16
N LEU A 227 -12.67 -3.21 6.21
CA LEU A 227 -12.25 -2.49 7.40
C LEU A 227 -13.18 -1.27 7.63
N PRO A 228 -13.77 -1.12 8.82
CA PRO A 228 -14.42 0.11 9.22
C PRO A 228 -13.44 1.28 9.16
N TRP A 229 -13.96 2.50 9.00
CA TRP A 229 -13.16 3.71 8.90
C TRP A 229 -12.10 3.83 10.01
N HIS A 230 -12.49 3.63 11.27
CA HIS A 230 -11.59 3.75 12.42
C HIS A 230 -10.52 2.65 12.50
N MET A 231 -10.65 1.56 11.74
CA MET A 231 -9.73 0.42 11.78
C MET A 231 -8.66 0.45 10.70
N ARG A 232 -8.78 1.34 9.71
CA ARG A 232 -7.79 1.45 8.61
C ARG A 232 -6.37 1.78 9.09
N PRO A 233 -6.15 2.67 10.08
CA PRO A 233 -4.81 2.88 10.65
C PRO A 233 -4.22 1.61 11.29
N LEU A 234 -5.10 0.69 11.74
CA LEU A 234 -4.76 -0.54 12.45
C LEU A 234 -4.91 -1.78 11.56
N ALA A 235 -4.93 -1.60 10.23
CA ALA A 235 -5.20 -2.69 9.29
C ALA A 235 -4.26 -3.88 9.46
N ASN A 236 -2.98 -3.64 9.77
CA ASN A 236 -2.01 -4.69 10.02
C ASN A 236 -2.41 -5.59 11.20
N ALA A 237 -3.02 -5.06 12.26
CA ALA A 237 -3.52 -5.84 13.38
C ALA A 237 -4.72 -6.72 13.02
N VAL A 238 -5.47 -6.35 11.97
CA VAL A 238 -6.54 -7.19 11.41
C VAL A 238 -5.95 -8.27 10.49
N PHE A 239 -4.90 -7.94 9.72
CA PHE A 239 -4.29 -8.89 8.79
C PHE A 239 -3.68 -10.11 9.49
N THR A 240 -3.14 -9.94 10.70
CA THR A 240 -2.56 -11.05 11.48
C THR A 240 -3.54 -12.17 11.79
N TYR A 241 -4.84 -11.89 11.84
CA TYR A 241 -5.88 -12.92 12.02
C TYR A 241 -5.95 -13.90 10.86
N PHE A 242 -5.55 -13.49 9.67
CA PHE A 242 -5.56 -14.32 8.47
C PHE A 242 -4.18 -14.90 8.15
N LEU A 243 -3.13 -14.46 8.85
CA LEU A 243 -1.81 -15.06 8.75
C LEU A 243 -1.80 -16.41 9.46
N ARG A 244 -1.19 -17.41 8.84
CA ARG A 244 -0.83 -18.63 9.56
C ARG A 244 0.34 -18.32 10.49
N ASP A 245 0.35 -18.94 11.67
CA ASP A 245 1.61 -19.14 12.38
C ASP A 245 2.53 -19.95 11.46
N SER A 246 3.74 -19.45 11.20
CA SER A 246 4.76 -20.13 10.39
C SER A 246 5.30 -21.44 11.04
N ASN A 247 4.61 -21.95 12.07
CA ASN A 247 4.94 -23.15 12.82
C ASN A 247 3.76 -24.15 12.77
N THR A 248 3.55 -24.78 11.62
CA THR A 248 3.01 -26.16 11.53
C THR A 248 3.58 -26.86 10.30
#